data_AF-A0A9W8N7K6-F1
#
_entry.id   AF-A0A9W8N7K6-F1
#
_cell.length_a   1.000
_cell.length_b   1.000
_cell.length_c   1.000
_cell.angle_alpha   90.00
_cell.angle_beta   90.00
_cell.angle_gamma   90.00
#
_symmetry.space_group_name_H-M   'P 1'
#
loop_
_entity.id
_entity.type
_entity.pdbx_description
1 polymer ?
#
loop_
_entity_poly.entity_id
_entity_poly.type
_entity_poly.pdbx_seq_one_letter_code
_entity_poly.pdbx_strand_id
1 'polypeptide(L)'
;MATSKADLIKLAETDVKVPLEPEQSGALANLTDNGKAVLTGKLGVKRVFDLRSPEERARMPDPVIDGVENTWIQSSGPDSKPDLNTFIEGEGEAGYEAMYLEVIEMYADSLKAILEHVRDRPQDPFLIHCMGK
;
A
#
# COMPACT_ATOMS: atom_id res chain seq x y z
N MET A 1 -4.25 5.80 -22.48
CA MET A 1 -2.88 6.05 -22.97
C MET A 1 -1.91 5.51 -21.93
N ALA A 2 -0.93 4.70 -22.34
CA ALA A 2 0.03 4.10 -21.39
C ALA A 2 1.06 5.15 -20.96
N THR A 3 1.09 5.48 -19.68
CA THR A 3 2.09 6.37 -19.07
C THR A 3 3.44 5.68 -19.08
N SER A 4 4.48 6.32 -19.63
CA SER A 4 5.79 5.68 -19.79
C SER A 4 6.50 5.56 -18.44
N LYS A 5 7.41 4.58 -18.30
CA LYS A 5 8.28 4.44 -17.12
C LYS A 5 9.04 5.75 -16.80
N ALA A 6 9.41 6.51 -17.83
CA ALA A 6 10.07 7.81 -17.67
C ALA A 6 9.16 8.88 -17.06
N ASP A 7 7.86 8.84 -17.37
CA ASP A 7 6.87 9.76 -16.80
C ASP A 7 6.58 9.47 -15.33
N LEU A 8 6.67 8.20 -14.91
CA LEU A 8 6.57 7.79 -13.51
C LEU A 8 7.80 8.22 -12.70
N ILE A 9 9.00 8.11 -13.28
CA ILE A 9 10.26 8.51 -12.62
C ILE A 9 10.33 10.02 -12.40
N LYS A 10 10.00 10.83 -13.42
CA LYS A 10 9.94 12.30 -13.28
C LYS A 10 8.91 12.78 -12.26
N LEU A 11 7.89 11.96 -12.01
CA LEU A 11 6.87 12.28 -11.03
C LEU A 11 7.36 12.10 -9.60
N ALA A 12 8.08 11.01 -9.34
CA ALA A 12 8.75 10.77 -8.06
C ALA A 12 9.77 11.88 -7.74
N GLU A 13 10.43 12.43 -8.77
CA GLU A 13 11.42 13.52 -8.61
C GLU A 13 10.79 14.88 -8.26
N THR A 14 9.51 15.11 -8.54
CA THR A 14 8.85 16.42 -8.30
C THR A 14 8.15 16.51 -6.95
N ASP A 15 7.77 15.39 -6.34
CA ASP A 15 7.12 15.34 -5.02
C ASP A 15 8.13 15.06 -3.87
N VAL A 16 9.37 14.65 -4.16
CA VAL A 16 10.40 14.38 -3.14
C VAL A 16 11.48 15.46 -3.14
N LYS A 17 11.20 16.61 -2.53
CA LYS A 17 12.20 17.70 -2.33
C LYS A 17 13.08 17.51 -1.09
N VAL A 18 12.74 16.54 -0.24
CA VAL A 18 13.43 16.20 1.01
C VAL A 18 13.53 14.68 1.07
N PRO A 19 14.63 14.07 1.54
CA PRO A 19 14.67 12.64 1.79
C PRO A 19 13.46 12.26 2.66
N LEU A 20 12.63 11.37 2.14
CA LEU A 20 11.51 10.84 2.89
C LEU A 20 12.04 9.74 3.81
N GLU A 21 11.72 9.83 5.10
CA GLU A 21 11.91 8.70 6.01
C GLU A 21 11.08 7.51 5.48
N PRO A 22 11.47 6.23 5.72
CA PRO A 22 10.79 5.05 5.17
C PRO A 22 9.27 5.08 5.37
N GLU A 23 8.83 5.58 6.52
CA GLU A 23 7.45 5.79 6.96
C GLU A 23 6.62 6.69 6.03
N GLN A 24 7.27 7.60 5.31
CA GLN A 24 6.66 8.59 4.43
C GLN A 24 6.59 8.13 2.97
N SER A 25 7.31 7.06 2.61
CA SER A 25 7.40 6.57 1.22
C SER A 25 6.22 5.68 0.81
N GLY A 26 5.53 5.05 1.77
CA GLY A 26 4.36 4.21 1.54
C GLY A 26 3.02 4.92 1.81
N ALA A 27 2.99 5.92 2.69
CA ALA A 27 1.74 6.52 3.17
C ALA A 27 1.27 7.72 2.32
N LEU A 28 -0.04 7.84 2.11
CA LEU A 28 -0.63 8.95 1.36
C LEU A 28 -0.88 10.21 2.20
N ALA A 29 -0.60 10.19 3.50
CA ALA A 29 -0.92 11.27 4.44
C ALA A 29 -0.34 12.64 4.05
N ASN A 30 0.81 12.67 3.37
CA ASN A 30 1.48 13.91 2.94
C ASN A 30 1.29 14.22 1.44
N LEU A 31 0.29 13.62 0.80
CA LEU A 31 0.05 13.82 -0.62
C LEU A 31 -0.29 15.28 -0.92
N THR A 32 0.56 15.94 -1.69
CA THR A 32 0.37 17.31 -2.17
C THR A 32 -0.80 17.39 -3.15
N ASP A 33 -1.30 18.59 -3.43
CA ASP A 33 -2.32 18.77 -4.48
C ASP A 33 -1.82 18.33 -5.87
N ASN A 34 -0.52 18.47 -6.13
CA ASN A 34 0.12 17.91 -7.32
C ASN A 34 0.05 16.39 -7.32
N GLY A 35 0.42 15.73 -6.21
CA GLY A 35 0.30 14.28 -6.07
C GLY A 35 -1.12 13.77 -6.31
N LYS A 36 -2.13 14.45 -5.75
CA LYS A 36 -3.57 14.14 -6.00
C LYS A 36 -3.94 14.28 -7.47
N ALA A 37 -3.52 15.37 -8.12
CA ALA A 37 -3.77 15.62 -9.53
C ALA A 37 -3.12 14.56 -10.43
N VAL A 38 -1.97 14.02 -10.03
CA VAL A 38 -1.34 12.93 -10.76
C VAL A 38 -2.11 11.62 -10.56
N LEU A 39 -2.39 11.23 -9.31
CA LEU A 39 -3.12 10.00 -9.02
C LEU A 39 -4.43 9.94 -9.82
N THR A 40 -5.19 11.02 -9.80
CA THR A 40 -6.50 11.09 -10.48
C THR A 40 -6.42 11.36 -11.98
N GLY A 41 -5.52 12.25 -12.42
CA GLY A 41 -5.46 12.69 -13.81
C GLY A 41 -4.58 11.81 -14.68
N LYS A 42 -3.31 11.62 -14.32
CA LYS A 42 -2.34 10.87 -15.14
C LYS A 42 -2.47 9.37 -14.95
N LEU A 43 -2.68 8.91 -13.72
CA LEU A 43 -2.79 7.49 -13.39
C LEU A 43 -4.24 6.99 -13.43
N GLY A 44 -5.21 7.90 -13.33
CA GLY A 44 -6.63 7.55 -13.43
C GLY A 44 -7.13 6.73 -12.24
N VAL A 45 -6.45 6.77 -11.08
CA VAL A 45 -6.81 5.99 -9.89
C VAL A 45 -8.26 6.27 -9.52
N LYS A 46 -9.04 5.19 -9.38
CA LYS A 46 -10.45 5.20 -8.96
C LYS A 46 -10.64 4.64 -7.57
N ARG A 47 -9.69 3.85 -7.09
CA ARG A 47 -9.77 3.21 -5.77
C ARG A 47 -8.40 3.12 -5.12
N VAL A 48 -8.37 3.30 -3.79
CA VAL A 48 -7.20 3.11 -2.94
C VAL A 48 -7.54 2.03 -1.91
N PHE A 49 -6.67 1.03 -1.80
CA PHE A 49 -6.70 0.05 -0.72
C PHE A 49 -5.62 0.41 0.28
N ASP A 50 -6.04 0.76 1.49
CA ASP A 50 -5.18 1.07 2.63
C ASP A 50 -5.00 -0.21 3.46
N LEU A 51 -3.75 -0.70 3.57
CA LEU A 51 -3.41 -1.90 4.36
C LEU A 51 -2.87 -1.56 5.75
N ARG A 52 -2.87 -0.29 6.16
CA ARG A 52 -2.31 0.12 7.44
C ARG A 52 -3.17 -0.33 8.62
N SER A 53 -2.51 -0.51 9.75
CA SER A 53 -3.16 -0.75 11.04
C SER A 53 -4.03 0.44 11.48
N PRO A 54 -4.98 0.23 12.42
CA PRO A 54 -5.77 1.32 12.98
C PRO A 54 -4.92 2.45 13.58
N GLU A 55 -3.79 2.12 14.21
CA GLU A 55 -2.89 3.09 14.84
C GLU A 55 -2.22 4.00 13.81
N GLU A 56 -1.68 3.42 12.74
CA GLU A 56 -1.02 4.16 11.65
C GLU A 56 -2.00 5.14 10.97
N ARG A 57 -3.26 4.72 10.77
CA ARG A 57 -4.32 5.58 10.20
C ARG A 57 -4.71 6.71 11.12
N ALA A 58 -4.78 6.46 12.44
CA ALA A 58 -5.08 7.50 13.41
C ALA A 58 -3.96 8.53 13.52
N ARG A 59 -2.70 8.08 13.45
CA ARG A 59 -1.51 8.94 13.53
C ARG A 59 -1.34 9.80 12.29
N MET A 60 -1.57 9.24 11.10
CA MET A 60 -1.36 9.91 9.82
C MET A 60 -2.50 9.54 8.84
N PRO A 61 -3.67 10.20 8.93
CA PRO A 61 -4.81 9.87 8.10
C PRO A 61 -4.55 10.16 6.62
N ASP A 62 -5.11 9.33 5.73
CA ASP A 62 -5.10 9.63 4.30
C ASP A 62 -5.94 10.87 3.98
N PRO A 63 -5.51 11.71 3.02
CA PRO A 63 -6.33 12.81 2.55
C PRO A 63 -7.53 12.28 1.77
N VAL A 64 -8.64 13.02 1.82
CA VAL A 64 -9.77 12.78 0.92
C VAL A 64 -9.36 13.21 -0.49
N ILE A 65 -9.62 12.34 -1.48
CA ILE A 65 -9.37 12.60 -2.90
C ILE A 65 -10.70 12.46 -3.64
N ASP A 66 -11.14 13.54 -4.28
CA ASP A 66 -12.42 13.57 -4.98
C ASP A 66 -12.47 12.54 -6.12
N GLY A 67 -13.56 11.77 -6.17
CA GLY A 67 -13.77 10.74 -7.19
C GLY A 67 -12.93 9.47 -7.01
N VAL A 68 -12.24 9.32 -5.87
CA VAL A 68 -11.49 8.11 -5.51
C VAL A 68 -12.13 7.44 -4.30
N GLU A 69 -12.46 6.16 -4.44
CA GLU A 69 -12.95 5.33 -3.34
C GLU A 69 -11.77 4.92 -2.43
N ASN A 70 -11.85 5.16 -1.13
CA ASN A 70 -10.87 4.63 -0.17
C ASN A 70 -11.48 3.41 0.56
N THR A 71 -10.81 2.27 0.47
CA THR A 71 -11.21 1.01 1.09
C THR A 71 -10.16 0.60 2.11
N TRP A 72 -10.59 0.53 3.36
CA TRP A 72 -9.79 0.02 4.48
C TRP A 72 -10.54 -1.13 5.13
N ILE A 73 -9.86 -2.26 5.24
CA ILE A 73 -10.33 -3.45 5.95
C ILE A 73 -9.28 -3.75 7.00
N GLN A 74 -9.71 -3.81 8.26
CA GLN A 74 -8.82 -4.11 9.36
C GLN A 74 -8.30 -5.55 9.21
N SER A 75 -6.99 -5.74 9.43
CA SER A 75 -6.38 -7.07 9.47
C SER A 75 -7.00 -7.95 10.55
N SER A 76 -6.99 -9.26 10.35
CA SER A 76 -7.59 -10.23 11.27
C SER A 76 -6.81 -10.38 12.58
N GLY A 77 -5.56 -9.90 12.64
CA GLY A 77 -4.70 -9.91 13.82
C GLY A 77 -3.72 -8.74 13.85
N PRO A 78 -3.11 -8.47 15.02
CA PRO A 78 -2.00 -7.53 15.11
C PRO A 78 -0.77 -8.10 14.41
N ASP A 79 0.15 -7.23 13.98
CA ASP A 79 1.47 -7.66 13.52
C ASP A 79 2.14 -8.56 14.57
N SER A 80 2.44 -9.79 14.16
CA SER A 80 3.23 -10.70 14.95
C SER A 80 4.71 -10.31 14.86
N LYS A 81 5.47 -10.66 15.89
CA LYS A 81 6.93 -10.65 15.80
C LYS A 81 7.34 -12.04 15.31
N PRO A 82 8.16 -12.15 14.24
CA PRO A 82 8.63 -13.44 13.77
C PRO A 82 9.41 -14.16 14.88
N ASP A 83 9.20 -15.46 15.02
CA ASP A 83 10.03 -16.29 15.89
C ASP A 83 11.41 -16.46 15.25
N LEU A 84 12.42 -15.77 15.79
CA LEU A 84 13.76 -15.80 15.23
C LEU A 84 14.39 -17.21 15.24
N ASN A 85 13.88 -18.14 16.05
CA ASN A 85 14.38 -19.51 16.06
C ASN A 85 14.07 -20.26 14.75
N THR A 86 12.99 -19.91 14.05
CA THR A 86 12.62 -20.54 12.76
C THR A 86 13.57 -20.15 11.61
N PHE A 87 14.46 -19.19 11.84
CA PHE A 87 15.45 -18.72 10.86
C PHE A 87 16.85 -19.33 11.07
N ILE A 88 17.05 -20.12 12.13
CA ILE A 88 18.37 -20.66 12.48
C ILE A 88 18.78 -21.81 11.56
N GLU A 89 17.82 -22.61 11.09
CA GLU A 89 18.07 -23.76 10.23
C GLU A 89 18.12 -23.36 8.75
N GLY A 90 19.00 -24.02 7.99
CA GLY A 90 19.16 -23.75 6.56
C GLY A 90 19.63 -22.32 6.27
N GLU A 91 19.02 -21.69 5.26
CA GLU A 91 19.12 -20.27 4.97
C GLU A 91 17.95 -19.46 5.57
N GLY A 92 17.21 -20.07 6.51
CA GLY A 92 16.06 -19.48 7.20
C GLY A 92 14.74 -19.60 6.43
N GLU A 93 14.66 -20.50 5.45
CA GLU A 93 13.53 -20.66 4.53
C GLU A 93 12.21 -20.92 5.29
N ALA A 94 12.26 -21.73 6.34
CA ALA A 94 11.09 -22.04 7.17
C ALA A 94 10.52 -20.78 7.86
N GLY A 95 11.40 -19.90 8.36
CA GLY A 95 11.00 -18.63 8.93
C GLY A 95 10.37 -17.70 7.91
N TYR A 96 10.93 -17.63 6.69
CA TYR A 96 10.33 -16.87 5.60
C TYR A 96 8.97 -17.42 5.19
N GLU A 97 8.83 -18.74 5.00
CA GLU A 97 7.56 -19.38 4.65
C GLU A 97 6.47 -19.06 5.67
N ALA A 98 6.76 -19.29 6.96
CA ALA A 98 5.81 -19.00 8.03
C ALA A 98 5.40 -17.52 8.06
N MET A 99 6.38 -16.61 7.92
CA MET A 99 6.12 -15.17 7.90
C MET A 99 5.24 -14.76 6.71
N TYR A 100 5.50 -15.26 5.50
CA TYR A 100 4.69 -14.92 4.33
C TYR A 100 3.28 -15.49 4.40
N LEU A 101 3.11 -16.73 4.88
CA LEU A 101 1.80 -17.34 5.07
C LEU A 101 0.98 -16.57 6.11
N GLU A 102 1.60 -16.17 7.22
CA GLU A 102 0.94 -15.36 8.24
C GLU A 102 0.47 -14.01 7.68
N VAL A 103 1.28 -13.32 6.87
CA VAL A 103 0.87 -12.07 6.21
C VAL A 103 -0.35 -12.31 5.30
N ILE A 104 -0.37 -13.40 4.54
CA ILE A 104 -1.51 -13.73 3.67
C ILE A 104 -2.78 -13.97 4.49
N GLU A 105 -2.68 -14.70 5.60
CA GLU A 105 -3.81 -14.97 6.50
C GLU A 105 -4.30 -13.69 7.19
N MET A 106 -3.38 -12.84 7.62
CA MET A 106 -3.67 -11.57 8.29
C MET A 106 -4.43 -10.60 7.40
N TYR A 107 -4.07 -10.54 6.11
CA TYR A 107 -4.67 -9.64 5.13
C TYR A 107 -5.67 -10.33 4.19
N ALA A 108 -6.14 -11.53 4.52
CA ALA A 108 -7.00 -12.33 3.64
C ALA A 108 -8.23 -11.57 3.12
N ASP A 109 -8.90 -10.80 3.98
CA ASP A 109 -10.07 -10.01 3.59
C ASP A 109 -9.72 -8.81 2.69
N SER A 110 -8.60 -8.14 2.96
CA SER A 110 -8.08 -7.07 2.10
C SER A 110 -7.66 -7.60 0.74
N LEU A 111 -6.93 -8.73 0.72
CA LEU A 111 -6.52 -9.42 -0.50
C LEU A 111 -7.74 -9.88 -1.31
N LYS A 112 -8.77 -10.42 -0.64
CA LYS A 112 -10.04 -10.76 -1.29
C LYS A 112 -10.67 -9.54 -1.96
N ALA A 113 -10.80 -8.42 -1.25
CA ALA A 113 -11.39 -7.20 -1.82
C ALA A 113 -10.59 -6.66 -3.01
N ILE A 114 -9.26 -6.75 -2.96
CA ILE A 114 -8.37 -6.37 -4.07
C ILE A 114 -8.60 -7.30 -5.27
N LEU A 115 -8.62 -8.62 -5.06
CA LEU A 115 -8.83 -9.60 -6.13
C LEU A 115 -10.24 -9.50 -6.74
N GLU A 116 -11.25 -9.21 -5.93
CA GLU A 116 -12.60 -8.92 -6.40
C GLU A 116 -12.64 -7.65 -7.25
N HIS A 117 -11.89 -6.60 -6.88
CA HIS A 117 -11.75 -5.40 -7.71
C HIS A 117 -11.08 -5.70 -9.05
N VAL A 118 -9.99 -6.48 -9.05
CA VAL A 118 -9.33 -6.92 -10.30
C VAL A 118 -10.30 -7.71 -11.19
N ARG A 119 -11.10 -8.60 -10.60
CA ARG A 119 -12.08 -9.43 -11.32
C ARG A 119 -13.24 -8.61 -11.89
N ASP A 120 -13.85 -7.77 -11.05
CA ASP A 120 -15.14 -7.13 -11.34
C ASP A 120 -15.00 -5.74 -11.96
N ARG A 121 -13.85 -5.08 -11.75
CA ARG A 121 -13.53 -3.73 -12.26
C ARG A 121 -12.14 -3.68 -12.91
N PRO A 122 -11.83 -4.55 -13.90
CA PRO A 122 -10.48 -4.68 -14.47
C PRO A 122 -9.97 -3.43 -15.21
N GLN A 123 -10.87 -2.50 -15.55
CA GLN A 123 -10.52 -1.24 -16.22
C GLN A 123 -10.38 -0.06 -15.25
N ASP A 124 -10.73 -0.24 -13.97
CA ASP A 124 -10.64 0.82 -12.96
C ASP A 124 -9.26 0.74 -12.29
N PRO A 125 -8.33 1.68 -12.57
CA PRO A 125 -7.02 1.68 -11.95
C PRO A 125 -7.15 1.87 -10.43
N PHE A 126 -6.33 1.15 -9.67
CA PHE A 126 -6.32 1.23 -8.23
C PHE A 126 -4.89 1.28 -7.69
N LEU A 127 -4.76 1.77 -6.46
CA LEU A 127 -3.51 1.82 -5.70
C LEU A 127 -3.67 0.96 -4.45
N ILE A 128 -2.64 0.18 -4.11
CA ILE A 128 -2.51 -0.46 -2.80
C ILE A 128 -1.38 0.25 -2.09
N HIS A 129 -1.59 0.62 -0.83
CA HIS A 129 -0.52 1.20 -0.02
C HIS A 129 -0.54 0.68 1.42
N CYS A 130 0.60 0.82 2.06
CA CYS A 130 0.83 0.52 3.47
C CYS A 130 1.79 1.57 4.03
N MET A 131 2.15 1.47 5.31
CA MET A 131 3.21 2.26 5.89
C MET A 131 4.40 1.34 6.18
N GLY A 132 5.61 1.77 5.82
CA GLY A 132 6.81 1.11 6.29
C GLY A 132 6.94 1.35 7.79
N LYS A 133 6.95 0.28 8.58
CA LYS A 133 7.23 0.32 10.02
C LYS A 133 8.71 0.53 10.31
#